data_AF-A0A3M3K931-F1
#
_entry.id   AF-A0A3M3K931-F1
#
_cell.length_a   1.000
_cell.length_b   1.000
_cell.length_c   1.000
_cell.angle_alpha   90.00
_cell.angle_beta   90.00
_cell.angle_gamma   90.00
#
_symmetry.space_group_name_H-M   'P 1'
#
loop_
_entity.id
_entity.type
_entity.pdbx_description
1 polymer ?
#
loop_
_entity_poly.entity_id
_entity_poly.type
_entity_poly.pdbx_seq_one_letter_code
_entity_poly.pdbx_strand_id
1 'polypeptide(L)'
;HRAYSATRPDALYLVSTRHPTGTELFARFEEEHSHASAHLIHLPTDPALRDMMLNARSLVLVDDEASTGKTFINLHQSLVAAGLSNIERVVTCVLTDWSAGAVSTSMGALA
;
A
#
# COMPACT_ATOMS: atom_id res chain seq x y z
N HIS A 1 8.90 7.43 -7.88
CA HIS A 1 8.14 7.88 -6.70
C HIS A 1 8.77 9.10 -5.98
N ARG A 2 10.05 9.08 -5.57
CA ARG A 2 10.76 10.27 -5.02
C ARG A 2 10.78 11.51 -5.94
N ALA A 3 10.62 11.32 -7.24
CA ALA A 3 10.48 12.42 -8.20
C ALA A 3 9.20 13.25 -7.98
N TYR A 4 8.10 12.62 -7.53
CA TYR A 4 6.83 13.32 -7.31
C TYR A 4 6.80 14.13 -6.03
N SER A 5 7.50 13.70 -4.96
CA SER A 5 7.56 14.46 -3.70
C SER A 5 8.20 15.84 -3.84
N ALA A 6 8.96 16.09 -4.91
CA ALA A 6 9.52 17.42 -5.20
C ALA A 6 8.46 18.42 -5.72
N THR A 7 7.35 17.93 -6.29
CA THR A 7 6.32 18.74 -6.96
C THR A 7 4.91 18.53 -6.39
N ARG A 8 4.73 17.56 -5.48
CA ARG A 8 3.47 17.19 -4.85
C ARG A 8 3.66 17.17 -3.33
N PRO A 9 3.49 18.32 -2.64
CA PRO A 9 3.57 18.37 -1.18
C PRO A 9 2.41 17.65 -0.49
N ASP A 10 1.38 17.28 -1.23
CA ASP A 10 0.20 16.52 -0.85
C ASP A 10 0.38 14.99 -1.00
N ALA A 11 1.59 14.52 -1.33
CA ALA A 11 1.86 13.11 -1.58
C ALA A 11 2.93 12.55 -0.63
N LEU A 12 2.62 11.42 -0.01
CA LEU A 12 3.52 10.64 0.83
C LEU A 12 3.90 9.32 0.15
N TYR A 13 5.18 8.95 0.24
CA TYR A 13 5.67 7.64 -0.19
C TYR A 13 5.96 6.75 1.02
N LEU A 14 5.40 5.55 1.01
CA LEU A 14 5.74 4.50 1.96
C LEU A 14 6.21 3.26 1.21
N VAL A 15 7.12 2.52 1.84
CA VAL A 15 7.64 1.24 1.32
C VAL A 15 7.32 0.13 2.30
N SER A 16 7.03 -1.05 1.78
CA SER A 16 7.09 -2.28 2.56
C SER A 16 8.55 -2.73 2.72
N THR A 17 8.82 -3.46 3.80
CA THR A 17 10.12 -4.09 4.06
C THR A 17 9.91 -5.41 4.80
N ARG A 18 10.81 -6.38 4.58
CA ARG A 18 10.84 -7.64 5.33
C ARG A 18 11.64 -7.53 6.63
N HIS A 19 12.33 -6.41 6.85
CA HIS A 19 13.18 -6.16 8.01
C HIS A 19 12.60 -5.06 8.90
N PRO A 20 12.55 -5.25 10.23
CA PRO A 20 12.25 -4.17 11.16
C PRO A 20 13.26 -3.04 11.02
N THR A 21 12.79 -1.81 10.94
CA THR A 21 13.65 -0.63 10.83
C THR A 21 13.89 0.05 12.19
N GLY A 22 13.29 -0.47 13.26
CA GLY A 22 13.33 0.11 14.61
C GLY A 22 12.34 1.26 14.82
N THR A 23 11.55 1.60 13.80
CA THR A 23 10.44 2.57 13.90
C THR A 23 9.14 1.85 14.22
N GLU A 24 8.12 2.61 14.62
CA GLU A 24 6.80 2.06 14.95
C GLU A 24 6.17 1.38 13.72
N LEU A 25 5.56 0.20 13.91
CA LEU A 25 4.87 -0.52 12.85
C LEU A 25 3.47 0.06 12.64
N PHE A 26 3.11 0.29 11.39
CA PHE A 26 1.74 0.63 11.01
C PHE A 26 0.93 -0.62 10.68
N ALA A 27 1.40 -1.42 9.73
CA ALA A 27 0.69 -2.58 9.23
C ALA A 27 1.66 -3.74 8.97
N ARG A 28 1.10 -4.95 9.02
CA ARG A 28 1.75 -6.18 8.60
C ARG A 28 0.80 -6.94 7.67
N PHE A 29 1.32 -7.47 6.57
CA PHE A 29 0.58 -8.38 5.72
C PHE A 29 1.47 -9.56 5.26
N GLU A 30 0.83 -10.67 4.94
CA GLU A 30 1.48 -11.90 4.47
C GLU A 30 1.11 -12.16 3.01
N GLU A 31 2.08 -12.63 2.23
CA GLU A 31 1.89 -13.12 0.87
C GLU A 31 1.77 -14.64 0.90
N GLU A 32 0.63 -15.17 0.47
CA GLU A 32 0.35 -16.61 0.56
C GLU A 32 1.22 -17.49 -0.35
N HIS A 33 1.95 -16.88 -1.29
CA HIS A 33 2.81 -17.59 -2.24
C HIS A 33 4.28 -17.65 -1.81
N SER A 34 4.64 -17.05 -0.67
CA SER A 34 6.01 -17.08 -0.15
C SER A 34 6.05 -17.86 1.15
N HIS A 35 6.79 -18.98 1.19
CA HIS A 35 7.00 -19.75 2.42
C HIS A 35 7.78 -18.98 3.52
N ALA A 36 8.07 -17.67 3.37
CA ALA A 36 8.67 -16.85 4.43
C ALA A 36 8.47 -15.32 4.28
N SER A 37 8.35 -14.68 5.46
CA SER A 37 8.41 -13.26 5.84
C SER A 37 7.26 -12.34 5.41
N ALA A 38 6.46 -11.99 6.42
CA ALA A 38 5.57 -10.84 6.43
C ALA A 38 6.23 -9.59 5.88
N HIS A 39 5.45 -8.81 5.16
CA HIS A 39 5.79 -7.45 4.80
C HIS A 39 5.36 -6.51 5.91
N LEU A 40 6.27 -5.60 6.27
CA LEU A 40 6.10 -4.60 7.31
C LEU A 40 5.99 -3.23 6.68
N ILE A 41 5.00 -2.45 7.11
CA ILE A 41 4.86 -1.04 6.78
C ILE A 41 5.01 -0.28 8.08
N HIS A 42 5.91 0.69 8.11
CA HIS A 42 6.22 1.46 9.31
C HIS A 42 5.53 2.82 9.26
N LEU A 43 5.14 3.32 10.44
CA LEU A 43 4.61 4.67 10.58
C LEU A 43 5.69 5.70 10.26
N PRO A 44 5.34 6.82 9.59
CA PRO A 44 6.19 7.99 9.54
C PRO A 44 6.57 8.44 10.96
N THR A 45 7.84 8.78 11.15
CA THR A 45 8.37 9.35 12.40
C THR A 45 8.06 10.83 12.53
N ASP A 46 7.89 11.54 11.41
CA ASP A 46 7.42 12.92 11.38
C ASP A 46 5.90 12.96 11.63
N PRO A 47 5.41 13.65 12.68
CA PRO A 47 3.99 13.76 12.99
C PRO A 47 3.15 14.35 11.85
N ALA A 48 3.68 15.31 11.08
CA ALA A 48 2.95 15.92 9.97
C ALA A 48 2.72 14.93 8.83
N LEU A 49 3.72 14.08 8.54
CA LEU A 49 3.59 13.01 7.55
C LEU A 49 2.68 11.90 8.04
N ARG A 50 2.69 11.61 9.35
CA ARG A 50 1.77 10.64 9.96
C ARG A 50 0.32 11.11 9.85
N ASP A 51 0.04 12.38 10.17
CA ASP A 51 -1.29 12.95 10.00
C ASP A 51 -1.73 12.95 8.54
N MET A 52 -0.83 13.31 7.61
CA MET A 52 -1.10 13.24 6.17
C MET A 52 -1.46 11.81 5.74
N MET A 53 -0.73 10.80 6.24
CA MET A 53 -0.99 9.39 5.95
C MET A 53 -2.40 8.96 6.41
N LEU A 54 -2.75 9.25 7.68
CA LEU A 54 -4.02 8.82 8.27
C LEU A 54 -5.23 9.54 7.69
N ASN A 55 -5.04 10.77 7.20
CA ASN A 55 -6.09 11.57 6.55
C ASN A 55 -6.08 11.48 5.02
N ALA A 56 -5.27 10.57 4.45
CA ALA A 56 -5.26 10.36 3.00
C ALA A 56 -6.65 9.91 2.52
N ARG A 57 -7.07 10.43 1.36
CA ARG A 57 -8.33 10.05 0.68
C ARG A 57 -8.10 9.16 -0.53
N SER A 58 -6.86 9.08 -1.00
CA SER A 58 -6.47 8.29 -2.16
C SER A 58 -5.27 7.42 -1.80
N LEU A 59 -5.33 6.15 -2.19
CA LEU A 59 -4.28 5.16 -1.97
C LEU A 59 -3.80 4.62 -3.31
N VAL A 60 -2.52 4.74 -3.58
CA VAL A 60 -1.88 4.13 -4.75
C VAL A 60 -1.02 2.95 -4.26
N LEU A 61 -1.40 1.74 -4.65
CA LEU A 61 -0.64 0.53 -4.39
C LEU A 61 0.21 0.21 -5.62
N VAL A 62 1.51 -0.01 -5.42
CA VAL A 62 2.46 -0.23 -6.50
C VAL A 62 3.17 -1.55 -6.26
N ASP A 63 3.24 -2.39 -7.29
CA ASP A 63 4.00 -3.64 -7.29
C ASP A 63 4.65 -3.86 -8.67
N ASP A 64 5.57 -4.82 -8.80
CA ASP A 64 6.16 -5.14 -10.10
C ASP A 64 5.22 -6.03 -10.96
N GLU A 65 4.59 -7.03 -10.36
CA GLU A 65 3.64 -7.93 -11.02
C GLU A 65 2.29 -8.09 -10.31
N ALA A 66 1.22 -8.26 -11.08
CA ALA A 66 -0.08 -8.74 -10.59
C ALA A 66 -0.35 -10.13 -11.15
N SER A 67 -0.37 -11.15 -10.29
CA SER A 67 -0.71 -12.54 -10.68
C SER A 67 -2.13 -12.90 -10.28
N THR A 68 -2.41 -13.21 -9.01
CA THR A 68 -3.77 -13.50 -8.52
C THR A 68 -4.48 -12.25 -7.97
N GLY A 69 -3.75 -11.15 -7.82
CA GLY A 69 -4.21 -9.91 -7.18
C GLY A 69 -4.30 -9.99 -5.65
N LYS A 70 -3.99 -11.15 -5.06
CA LYS A 70 -4.14 -11.39 -3.62
C LYS A 70 -3.21 -10.53 -2.77
N THR A 71 -2.00 -10.25 -3.24
CA THR A 71 -1.06 -9.32 -2.60
C THR A 71 -1.69 -7.95 -2.37
N PHE A 72 -2.32 -7.37 -3.41
CA PHE A 72 -3.00 -6.07 -3.29
C PHE A 72 -4.17 -6.10 -2.32
N ILE A 73 -4.98 -7.16 -2.34
CA ILE A 73 -6.13 -7.31 -1.44
C ILE A 73 -5.67 -7.41 0.02
N ASN A 74 -4.68 -8.27 0.30
CA ASN A 74 -4.14 -8.45 1.65
C ASN A 74 -3.49 -7.16 2.16
N LEU A 75 -2.71 -6.48 1.32
CA LEU A 75 -2.12 -5.20 1.63
C LEU A 75 -3.19 -4.15 1.96
N HIS A 76 -4.18 -3.96 1.07
CA HIS A 76 -5.28 -3.03 1.29
C HIS A 76 -6.03 -3.31 2.60
N GLN A 77 -6.41 -4.56 2.84
CA GLN A 77 -7.09 -4.96 4.07
C GLN A 77 -6.24 -4.67 5.32
N SER A 78 -4.94 -4.96 5.28
CA SER A 78 -4.04 -4.68 6.40
C SER A 78 -3.92 -3.18 6.71
N LEU A 79 -3.90 -2.34 5.68
CA LEU A 79 -3.80 -0.88 5.80
C LEU A 79 -5.09 -0.27 6.36
N VAL A 80 -6.24 -0.73 5.87
CA VAL A 80 -7.55 -0.30 6.40
C VAL A 80 -7.71 -0.74 7.84
N ALA A 81 -7.39 -1.99 8.15
CA ALA A 81 -7.45 -2.52 9.53
C ALA A 81 -6.50 -1.80 10.49
N ALA A 82 -5.35 -1.33 10.00
CA ALA A 82 -4.38 -0.54 10.77
C ALA A 82 -4.83 0.90 11.05
N GLY A 83 -5.82 1.42 10.32
CA GLY A 83 -6.40 2.74 10.58
C GLY A 83 -6.50 3.69 9.39
N LEU A 84 -6.28 3.23 8.14
CA LEU A 84 -6.63 4.04 6.96
C LEU A 84 -8.14 4.06 6.74
N SER A 85 -8.87 4.87 7.52
CA SER A 85 -10.34 4.92 7.52
C SER A 85 -10.94 5.91 6.51
N ASN A 86 -10.14 6.80 5.93
CA ASN A 86 -10.60 7.90 5.07
C ASN A 86 -10.42 7.65 3.57
N ILE A 87 -10.04 6.43 3.17
CA ILE A 87 -9.76 6.10 1.77
C ILE A 87 -11.06 6.04 0.96
N GLU A 88 -11.11 6.86 -0.10
CA GLU A 88 -12.24 6.94 -1.03
C GLU A 88 -11.89 6.40 -2.42
N ARG A 89 -10.60 6.43 -2.78
CA ARG A 89 -10.11 5.93 -4.07
C ARG A 89 -8.88 5.07 -3.89
N VAL A 90 -8.90 3.89 -4.49
CA VAL A 90 -7.75 2.98 -4.55
C VAL A 90 -7.34 2.81 -6.01
N VAL A 91 -6.04 2.94 -6.28
CA VAL A 91 -5.44 2.72 -7.60
C VAL A 91 -4.32 1.71 -7.46
N THR A 92 -4.28 0.72 -8.34
CA THR A 92 -3.15 -0.22 -8.44
C THR A 92 -2.32 0.07 -9.67
N CYS A 93 -1.00 0.03 -9.50
CA CYS A 93 -0.03 0.23 -10.58
C CYS A 93 0.95 -0.94 -10.58
N VAL A 94 1.06 -1.63 -11.71
CA VAL A 94 1.99 -2.75 -11.92
C VAL A 94 2.75 -2.59 -13.22
N LEU A 95 3.96 -3.15 -13.29
CA LEU A 95 4.70 -3.22 -14.55
C LEU A 95 4.14 -4.33 -15.45
N THR A 96 3.71 -5.45 -14.86
CA THR A 96 3.16 -6.59 -15.59
C THR A 96 1.86 -7.09 -14.94
N ASP A 97 0.81 -7.28 -15.74
CA ASP A 97 -0.47 -7.83 -15.28
C ASP A 97 -0.76 -9.18 -15.94
N TRP A 98 -0.75 -10.24 -15.13
CA TRP A 98 -1.17 -11.59 -15.48
C TRP A 98 -2.48 -12.00 -14.79
N SER A 99 -3.11 -11.07 -14.06
CA SER A 99 -4.32 -11.31 -13.27
C SER A 99 -5.62 -11.30 -14.06
N ALA A 100 -5.54 -11.03 -15.37
CA ALA A 100 -6.70 -10.88 -16.24
C ALA A 100 -7.76 -9.92 -15.65
N GLY A 101 -7.34 -8.89 -14.92
CA GLY A 101 -8.24 -7.90 -14.30
C GLY A 101 -8.84 -8.30 -12.95
N ALA A 102 -8.36 -9.38 -12.31
CA ALA A 102 -8.85 -9.81 -11.00
C ALA A 102 -8.68 -8.73 -9.92
N VAL A 103 -7.57 -7.98 -9.95
CA VAL A 103 -7.31 -6.87 -9.01
C VAL A 103 -8.42 -5.82 -9.05
N SER A 104 -8.80 -5.38 -10.25
CA SER A 104 -9.84 -4.36 -10.47
C SER A 104 -11.22 -4.86 -10.03
N THR A 105 -11.49 -6.15 -10.25
CA THR A 105 -12.77 -6.78 -9.92
C THR A 105 -12.95 -6.94 -8.41
N SER A 106 -11.90 -7.35 -7.70
CA SER A 106 -11.95 -7.61 -6.26
C SER A 106 -11.90 -6.35 -5.40
N MET A 107 -11.23 -5.29 -5.86
CA MET A 107 -11.14 -4.03 -5.11
C MET A 107 -12.21 -3.00 -5.48
N GLY A 108 -13.19 -3.39 -6.30
CA GLY A 108 -14.29 -2.51 -6.69
C GLY A 108 -13.81 -1.32 -7.49
N ALA A 109 -13.29 -1.54 -8.69
CA ALA A 109 -12.95 -0.44 -9.59
C ALA A 109 -14.20 0.37 -9.97
N LEU A 110 -14.32 1.58 -9.43
CA LEU A 110 -14.72 2.71 -10.27
C LEU A 110 -13.44 3.18 -10.98
N ALA A 111 -13.29 2.70 -12.22
CA ALA A 111 -12.31 3.20 -13.18
C ALA A 111 -12.24 4.74 -13.15
#